data_AF-X6LDA4-F1
#
_entry.id   AF-X6LDA4-F1
#
_cell.length_a   1.000
_cell.length_b   1.000
_cell.length_c   1.000
_cell.angle_alpha   90.00
_cell.angle_beta   90.00
_cell.angle_gamma   90.00
#
_symmetry.space_group_name_H-M   'P 1'
#
loop_
_entity.id
_entity.type
_entity.pdbx_description
1 polymer ?
#
loop_
_entity_poly.entity_id
_entity_poly.type
_entity_poly.pdbx_seq_one_letter_code
_entity_poly.pdbx_strand_id
1 'polypeptide(L)'
;MIAISEYEDNKKWRNLESAKDDDINNFKYIFEQELNYEFVCNEEPKMNKDDVNEFLATLIVNHKNKKQYDALIIIISGHGNEGEEQNNIHNDNGFLMIWSTTKGYQ
;
A
#
# COMPACT_ATOMS: atom_id res chain seq x y z
N MET A 1 0.52 -0.33 -4.35
CA MET A 1 1.32 -0.25 -3.12
C MET A 1 1.46 1.20 -2.72
N ILE A 2 1.48 1.46 -1.41
CA ILE A 2 1.84 2.74 -0.81
C ILE A 2 2.99 2.42 0.13
N ALA A 3 4.16 3.00 -0.11
CA ALA A 3 5.36 2.81 0.69
C ALA A 3 5.76 4.16 1.30
N ILE A 4 5.56 4.30 2.61
CA ILE A 4 5.86 5.52 3.36
C ILE A 4 7.15 5.27 4.13
N SER A 5 8.27 5.70 3.56
CA SER A 5 9.60 5.53 4.14
C SER A 5 10.12 6.78 4.84
N GLU A 6 9.54 7.95 4.61
CA GLU A 6 10.01 9.22 5.16
C GLU A 6 8.93 9.94 6.00
N TYR A 7 9.32 10.45 7.17
CA TYR A 7 8.42 11.09 8.13
C TYR A 7 8.98 12.45 8.56
N GLU A 8 8.08 13.43 8.81
CA GLU A 8 8.46 14.78 9.25
C GLU A 8 9.27 14.77 10.55
N ASP A 9 8.83 13.98 11.53
CA ASP A 9 9.50 13.83 12.82
C ASP A 9 10.20 12.48 12.89
N ASN A 10 11.43 12.43 12.39
CA ASN A 10 12.29 11.23 12.40
C ASN A 10 12.67 10.77 13.83
N LYS A 11 12.40 11.58 14.86
CA LYS A 11 12.59 11.16 16.25
C LYS A 11 11.38 10.39 16.77
N LYS A 12 10.17 10.81 16.40
CA LYS A 12 8.91 10.14 16.73
C LYS A 12 8.69 8.89 15.89
N TRP A 13 8.89 9.00 14.58
CA TRP A 13 8.71 7.92 13.61
C TRP A 13 9.97 7.84 12.75
N ARG A 14 10.81 6.84 13.01
CA ARG A 14 12.05 6.68 12.25
C ARG A 14 11.73 6.40 10.78
N ASN A 15 12.49 7.00 9.87
CA ASN A 15 12.45 6.66 8.46
C ASN A 15 12.68 5.14 8.26
N LEU A 16 11.93 4.55 7.34
CA LEU A 16 11.94 3.13 7.04
C LEU A 16 12.68 2.91 5.71
N GLU A 17 14.02 2.85 5.74
CA GLU A 17 14.83 2.65 4.52
C GLU A 17 14.44 1.38 3.76
N SER A 18 14.06 0.31 4.45
CA SER A 18 13.58 -0.93 3.82
C SER A 18 12.32 -0.74 2.98
N ALA A 19 11.42 0.17 3.39
CA ALA A 19 10.21 0.47 2.63
C ALA A 19 10.50 1.25 1.33
N LYS A 20 11.66 1.92 1.25
CA LYS A 20 12.06 2.75 0.12
C LYS A 20 12.54 1.93 -1.07
N ASP A 21 13.22 0.81 -0.81
CA ASP A 21 13.88 0.02 -1.85
C ASP A 21 13.54 -1.47 -1.76
N ASP A 22 13.84 -2.13 -0.64
CA ASP A 22 13.71 -3.59 -0.52
C ASP A 22 12.25 -4.06 -0.65
N ASP A 23 11.33 -3.45 0.10
CA ASP A 23 9.92 -3.83 0.08
C ASP A 23 9.31 -3.59 -1.31
N ILE A 24 9.56 -2.42 -1.90
CA ILE A 24 9.05 -2.08 -3.24
C ILE A 24 9.57 -3.07 -4.27
N ASN A 25 10.88 -3.36 -4.26
CA ASN A 25 11.47 -4.28 -5.22
C ASN A 25 10.94 -5.71 -5.05
N ASN A 26 10.81 -6.20 -3.81
CA ASN A 26 10.30 -7.53 -3.52
C ASN A 26 8.83 -7.67 -3.95
N PHE A 27 7.98 -6.71 -3.59
CA PHE A 27 6.57 -6.75 -3.97
C PHE A 27 6.36 -6.53 -5.46
N LYS A 28 7.13 -5.64 -6.09
CA LYS A 28 7.09 -5.46 -7.54
C LYS A 28 7.48 -6.77 -8.24
N TYR A 29 8.55 -7.43 -7.81
CA TYR A 29 8.95 -8.71 -8.35
C TYR A 29 7.82 -9.75 -8.24
N ILE A 30 7.27 -9.96 -7.04
CA ILE A 30 6.21 -10.96 -6.83
C ILE A 30 4.93 -10.61 -7.61
N PHE A 31 4.42 -9.40 -7.48
CA PHE A 31 3.11 -9.06 -8.06
C PHE A 31 3.17 -8.79 -9.56
N GLU A 32 4.19 -8.07 -10.04
CA GLU A 32 4.31 -7.74 -11.45
C GLU A 32 4.89 -8.90 -12.27
N GLN A 33 5.97 -9.52 -11.80
CA GLN A 33 6.72 -10.49 -12.61
C GLN A 33 6.20 -11.92 -12.45
N GLU A 34 5.95 -12.37 -11.21
CA GLU A 34 5.50 -13.74 -10.95
C GLU A 34 3.98 -13.91 -11.10
N LEU A 35 3.20 -12.94 -10.60
CA LEU A 35 1.74 -13.01 -10.58
C LEU A 35 1.06 -12.22 -11.71
N ASN A 36 1.82 -11.47 -12.51
CA ASN A 36 1.34 -10.71 -13.68
C ASN A 36 0.21 -9.71 -13.36
N TYR A 37 0.29 -9.03 -12.22
CA TYR A 37 -0.55 -7.89 -11.86
C TYR A 37 0.02 -6.60 -12.44
N GLU A 38 -0.86 -5.65 -12.75
CA GLU A 38 -0.46 -4.25 -12.94
C GLU A 38 -0.01 -3.69 -11.59
N PHE A 39 1.29 -3.39 -11.45
CA PHE A 39 1.86 -2.87 -10.22
C PHE A 39 1.95 -1.35 -10.25
N VAL A 40 1.22 -0.69 -9.35
CA VAL A 40 1.24 0.77 -9.17
C VAL A 40 1.75 1.09 -7.77
N CYS A 41 2.71 2.00 -7.64
CA CYS A 41 3.28 2.46 -6.38
C CYS A 41 3.33 3.99 -6.33
N ASN A 42 3.27 4.58 -5.13
CA ASN A 42 3.56 6.01 -4.94
C ASN A 42 5.02 6.31 -5.33
N GLU A 43 5.24 7.47 -5.96
CA GLU A 43 6.57 7.95 -6.31
C GLU A 43 7.26 8.63 -5.10
N GLU A 44 6.49 9.41 -4.33
CA GLU A 44 7.02 10.17 -3.20
C GLU A 44 7.09 9.31 -1.93
N PRO A 45 8.27 9.16 -1.30
CA PRO A 45 8.46 8.32 -0.10
C PRO A 45 7.81 8.90 1.17
N LYS A 46 7.39 10.16 1.11
CA LYS A 46 6.78 10.90 2.20
C LYS A 46 5.34 11.21 1.83
N MET A 47 4.40 10.72 2.62
CA MET A 47 2.97 10.96 2.41
C MET A 47 2.26 11.23 3.73
N ASN A 48 1.44 12.28 3.74
CA ASN A 48 0.49 12.54 4.81
C ASN A 48 -0.86 11.84 4.51
N LYS A 49 -1.85 12.00 5.39
CA LYS A 49 -3.17 11.39 5.24
C LYS A 49 -3.90 11.82 3.96
N ASP A 50 -3.80 13.08 3.59
CA ASP A 50 -4.47 13.63 2.41
C ASP A 50 -3.80 13.13 1.14
N ASP A 51 -2.47 13.05 1.12
CA ASP A 51 -1.72 12.46 0.00
C ASP A 51 -2.13 10.99 -0.23
N VAL A 52 -2.28 10.20 0.85
CA VAL A 52 -2.73 8.80 0.76
C VAL A 52 -4.15 8.71 0.21
N ASN A 53 -5.06 9.57 0.67
CA ASN A 53 -6.43 9.61 0.19
C ASN A 53 -6.50 10.01 -1.29
N GLU A 54 -5.74 11.02 -1.70
CA GLU A 54 -5.66 11.47 -3.09
C GLU A 54 -5.11 10.38 -4.00
N PHE A 55 -4.06 9.69 -3.57
CA PHE A 55 -3.48 8.56 -4.30
C PHE A 55 -4.51 7.44 -4.49
N LEU A 56 -5.20 7.02 -3.42
CA LEU A 56 -6.24 5.99 -3.49
C LEU A 56 -7.43 6.42 -4.37
N ALA A 57 -7.88 7.67 -4.25
CA ALA A 57 -8.95 8.20 -5.09
C ALA A 57 -8.56 8.19 -6.57
N THR A 58 -7.34 8.64 -6.88
CA THR A 58 -6.79 8.64 -8.23
C THR A 58 -6.66 7.22 -8.77
N LEU A 59 -6.15 6.28 -7.97
CA LEU A 59 -6.06 4.86 -8.34
C LEU A 59 -7.44 4.28 -8.65
N ILE A 60 -8.44 4.52 -7.80
CA ILE A 60 -9.80 4.05 -8.02
C ILE A 60 -10.39 4.65 -9.30
N VAL A 61 -10.20 5.95 -9.55
CA VAL A 61 -10.73 6.64 -10.75
C VAL A 61 -10.08 6.08 -12.02
N ASN A 62 -8.76 5.94 -12.03
CA ASN A 62 -8.01 5.44 -13.19
C ASN A 62 -8.36 3.99 -13.54
N HIS A 63 -8.73 3.18 -12.55
CA HIS A 63 -9.03 1.76 -12.73
C HIS A 63 -10.54 1.46 -12.78
N LYS A 64 -11.42 2.44 -12.49
CA LYS A 64 -12.90 2.30 -12.45
C LYS A 64 -13.52 1.84 -13.77
N ASN A 65 -12.83 2.03 -14.89
CA ASN A 65 -13.36 1.82 -16.25
C ASN A 65 -12.75 0.62 -17.00
N LYS A 66 -11.78 -0.10 -16.42
CA LYS A 66 -11.27 -1.37 -16.96
C LYS A 66 -12.09 -2.50 -16.32
N LYS A 67 -13.23 -2.86 -16.92
CA LYS A 67 -14.22 -3.84 -16.38
C LYS A 67 -13.71 -5.31 -16.31
N GLN A 68 -12.40 -5.55 -16.21
CA GLN A 68 -11.81 -6.89 -16.36
C GLN A 68 -10.70 -7.19 -15.35
N TYR A 69 -10.75 -6.63 -14.14
CA TYR A 69 -9.88 -7.10 -13.05
C TYR A 69 -10.63 -8.11 -12.19
N ASP A 70 -10.05 -9.29 -11.99
CA ASP A 70 -10.58 -10.35 -11.11
C ASP A 70 -10.36 -10.03 -9.63
N ALA A 71 -9.30 -9.26 -9.34
CA ALA A 71 -8.93 -8.83 -8.00
C ALA A 71 -8.20 -7.47 -8.04
N LEU A 72 -8.35 -6.71 -6.96
CA LEU A 72 -7.53 -5.54 -6.64
C LEU A 72 -6.80 -5.86 -5.35
N ILE A 73 -5.49 -5.59 -5.29
CA ILE A 73 -4.67 -5.75 -4.09
C ILE A 73 -4.10 -4.38 -3.71
N ILE A 74 -4.30 -3.98 -2.46
CA ILE A 74 -3.69 -2.79 -1.89
C ILE A 74 -2.64 -3.27 -0.87
N ILE A 75 -1.52 -2.56 -0.78
CA ILE A 75 -0.42 -2.83 0.15
C ILE A 75 -0.01 -1.47 0.70
N ILE A 76 0.09 -1.32 2.01
CA ILE A 76 0.47 -0.05 2.65
C ILE A 76 1.61 -0.34 3.63
N SER A 77 2.86 -0.09 3.23
CA SER A 77 4.04 -0.21 4.10
C SER A 77 4.32 1.14 4.77
N GLY A 78 4.31 1.16 6.11
CA GLY A 78 4.54 2.35 6.91
C GLY A 78 4.35 2.09 8.40
N HIS A 79 4.55 3.14 9.22
CA HIS A 79 4.30 3.06 10.67
C HIS A 79 2.80 2.95 10.99
N GLY A 80 2.47 2.04 11.90
CA GLY A 80 1.17 1.96 12.55
C GLY A 80 1.22 2.54 13.97
N ASN A 81 0.08 2.97 14.50
CA ASN A 81 -0.06 3.34 15.91
C ASN A 81 -1.22 2.57 16.53
N GLU A 82 -1.05 2.01 17.72
CA GLU A 82 -2.15 1.41 18.49
C GLU A 82 -3.02 2.56 19.07
N GLY A 83 -4.24 2.75 18.56
CA GLY A 83 -5.14 3.81 19.05
C GLY A 83 -6.63 3.67 18.67
N GLU A 84 -7.42 3.27 19.67
CA GLU A 84 -8.90 3.20 19.88
C GLU A 84 -9.86 2.47 18.93
N GLU A 85 -9.56 2.22 17.66
CA GLU A 85 -10.44 1.37 16.83
C GLU A 85 -9.85 -0.02 16.66
N GLN A 86 -10.43 -0.97 17.40
CA GLN A 86 -10.14 -2.40 17.37
C GLN A 86 -10.39 -2.99 15.96
N ASN A 87 -9.44 -2.81 15.06
CA ASN A 87 -9.16 -3.78 14.01
C ASN A 87 -7.83 -4.44 14.38
N ASN A 88 -7.90 -5.42 15.29
CA ASN A 88 -6.78 -6.26 15.69
C ASN A 88 -6.24 -7.03 14.48
N ILE A 89 -5.25 -6.48 13.76
CA ILE A 89 -4.58 -7.19 12.65
C ILE A 89 -3.04 -7.05 12.72
N HIS A 90 -2.46 -6.97 13.93
CA HIS A 90 -1.02 -7.23 14.26
C HIS A 90 -0.03 -6.05 14.40
N ASN A 91 0.99 -6.31 15.23
CA ASN A 91 1.86 -5.39 15.98
C ASN A 91 3.33 -5.41 15.52
N ASP A 92 3.65 -5.04 14.29
CA ASP A 92 5.05 -4.89 13.88
C ASP A 92 5.26 -3.72 12.91
N ASN A 93 6.49 -3.20 12.86
CA ASN A 93 6.94 -2.15 11.93
C ASN A 93 6.84 -2.65 10.48
N GLY A 94 5.69 -2.41 9.86
CA GLY A 94 5.35 -2.93 8.53
C GLY A 94 3.96 -3.58 8.56
N PHE A 95 2.92 -2.76 8.54
CA PHE A 95 1.55 -3.24 8.39
C PHE A 95 1.30 -3.67 6.93
N LEU A 96 0.52 -4.72 6.68
CA LEU A 96 0.17 -5.18 5.33
C LEU A 96 -1.33 -5.46 5.29
N MET A 97 -2.10 -4.52 4.76
CA MET A 97 -3.53 -4.72 4.53
C MET A 97 -3.78 -5.22 3.10
N ILE A 98 -3.91 -6.54 2.93
CA ILE A 98 -4.41 -7.12 1.67
C ILE A 98 -5.94 -7.21 1.77
N TRP A 99 -6.64 -6.45 0.92
CA TRP A 99 -8.07 -6.66 0.67
C TRP A 99 -8.25 -6.97 -0.80
N SER A 100 -9.15 -7.91 -1.12
CA SER A 100 -9.52 -8.28 -2.48
C SER A 100 -11.05 -8.34 -2.58
N THR A 101 -11.60 -7.77 -3.65
CA THR A 101 -12.99 -7.98 -4.05
C THR A 101 -13.01 -8.85 -5.29
N THR A 102 -13.51 -10.08 -5.16
CA THR A 102 -13.92 -10.85 -6.33
C THR A 102 -15.41 -10.61 -6.56
N LYS A 103 -15.81 -10.38 -7.81
CA LYS A 103 -17.13 -10.85 -8.23
C LYS A 103 -16.93 -12.32 -8.58
N GLY A 104 -17.57 -13.23 -7.85
CA GLY A 104 -17.56 -14.65 -8.20
C GLY A 104 -17.94 -14.81 -9.66
N TYR A 105 -17.11 -15.52 -10.42
CA TYR A 105 -17.47 -15.98 -11.77
C TYR A 105 -18.82 -16.73 -11.68
N GLN A 106 -19.78 -16.34 -12.50
CA GLN A 106 -21.02 -17.10 -12.73
C GLN A 106 -20.77 -18.22 -13.73
#